data_AF-A0A3R7MGY3-F1
#
_entry.id   AF-A0A3R7MGY3-F1
#
_cell.length_a   1.000
_cell.length_b   1.000
_cell.length_c   1.000
_cell.angle_alpha   90.00
_cell.angle_beta   90.00
_cell.angle_gamma   90.00
#
_symmetry.space_group_name_H-M   'P 1'
#
loop_
_entity.id
_entity.type
_entity.pdbx_description
1 polymer ?
#
loop_
_entity_poly.entity_id
_entity_poly.type
_entity_poly.pdbx_seq_one_letter_code
_entity_poly.pdbx_strand_id
1 'polypeptide(L)'
;MFQRSRVTGFCGILSHAAAVLLPSHLQYLSLTVLDDNHYEFLVLVLNLIPDRQPRLTHLWLHVKRRVALTMMRPLPAVQNLNLTLNCTNETEVDWACEAVQSLQPVDNHKGYSFLKFPGATENIAVCRQLLNGLANRGIKVREGLEFTPPVSTVEKQSLKDLCKTQLGWQLDVMEEEDIWTIWWSRKLGST
;
A
#
# COMPACT_ATOMS: atom_id res chain seq x y z
N MET A 1 -21.76 22.95 -24.81
CA MET A 1 -21.11 23.33 -23.53
C MET A 1 -20.15 22.20 -23.17
N PHE A 2 -18.86 22.35 -23.39
CA PHE A 2 -17.89 21.25 -23.13
C PHE A 2 -17.56 21.22 -21.63
N GLN A 3 -17.94 20.14 -20.97
CA GLN A 3 -17.57 19.85 -19.60
C GLN A 3 -16.05 19.62 -19.58
N ARG A 4 -15.29 20.52 -18.94
CA ARG A 4 -13.85 20.32 -18.74
C ARG A 4 -13.66 19.13 -17.81
N SER A 5 -13.35 17.96 -18.36
CA SER A 5 -12.95 16.80 -17.58
C SER A 5 -11.70 17.15 -16.78
N ARG A 6 -11.81 17.12 -15.45
CA ARG A 6 -10.68 17.32 -14.54
C ARG A 6 -10.06 15.97 -14.25
N VAL A 7 -8.75 15.86 -14.45
CA VAL A 7 -8.00 14.64 -14.09
C VAL A 7 -7.79 14.65 -12.58
N THR A 8 -8.56 13.84 -11.87
CA THR A 8 -8.49 13.73 -10.40
C THR A 8 -7.67 12.53 -9.94
N GLY A 9 -7.28 11.63 -10.85
CA GLY A 9 -6.55 10.41 -10.54
C GLY A 9 -5.44 10.09 -11.53
N PHE A 10 -4.36 9.48 -11.03
CA PHE A 10 -3.29 8.86 -11.82
C PHE A 10 -2.99 7.47 -11.29
N CYS A 11 -2.76 6.52 -12.20
CA CYS A 11 -2.40 5.14 -11.86
C CYS A 11 -1.30 4.65 -12.82
N GLY A 12 -0.25 4.06 -12.27
CA GLY A 12 0.76 3.33 -13.04
C GLY A 12 2.19 3.66 -12.64
N ILE A 13 3.11 3.50 -13.59
CA ILE A 13 4.52 3.81 -13.42
C ILE A 13 4.70 5.29 -13.78
N LEU A 14 5.08 6.12 -12.81
CA LEU A 14 5.25 7.54 -13.04
C LEU A 14 6.63 7.80 -13.67
N SER A 15 6.65 8.41 -14.85
CA SER A 15 7.88 8.88 -15.46
C SER A 15 8.27 10.27 -14.92
N HIS A 16 9.53 10.66 -15.12
CA HIS A 16 10.00 12.01 -14.80
C HIS A 16 9.15 13.09 -15.49
N ALA A 17 8.86 12.92 -16.79
CA ALA A 17 8.05 13.86 -17.55
C ALA A 17 6.62 13.96 -17.00
N ALA A 18 6.01 12.82 -16.64
CA ALA A 18 4.66 12.79 -16.09
C ALA A 18 4.58 13.44 -14.70
N ALA A 19 5.60 13.28 -13.85
CA ALA A 19 5.64 13.86 -12.51
C ALA A 19 5.59 15.40 -12.52
N VAL A 20 6.22 16.03 -13.52
CA VAL A 20 6.18 17.50 -13.69
C VAL A 20 4.81 18.00 -14.15
N LEU A 21 4.03 17.14 -14.80
CA LEU A 21 2.72 17.47 -15.36
C LEU A 21 1.55 17.05 -14.47
N LEU A 22 1.81 16.50 -13.27
CA LEU A 22 0.74 16.10 -12.35
C LEU A 22 -0.12 17.32 -11.97
N PRO A 23 -1.44 17.28 -12.20
CA PRO A 23 -2.31 18.41 -11.87
C PRO A 23 -2.32 18.67 -10.35
N SER A 24 -2.33 19.93 -9.94
CA SER A 24 -2.42 20.31 -8.51
C SER A 24 -3.74 19.93 -7.85
N HIS A 25 -4.76 19.59 -8.64
CA HIS A 25 -6.07 19.15 -8.17
C HIS A 25 -6.23 17.62 -8.11
N LEU A 26 -5.13 16.87 -8.28
CA LEU A 26 -5.12 15.43 -8.13
C LEU A 26 -5.57 15.04 -6.71
N GLN A 27 -6.45 14.05 -6.63
CA GLN A 27 -7.00 13.52 -5.38
C GLN A 27 -6.53 12.08 -5.11
N TYR A 28 -6.22 11.35 -6.19
CA TYR A 28 -5.85 9.94 -6.18
C TYR A 28 -4.53 9.72 -6.91
N LEU A 29 -3.58 9.07 -6.26
CA LEU A 29 -2.31 8.70 -6.85
C LEU A 29 -2.03 7.24 -6.53
N SER A 30 -1.93 6.39 -7.54
CA SER A 30 -1.53 4.99 -7.42
C SER A 30 -0.26 4.76 -8.23
N LEU A 31 0.83 4.39 -7.56
CA LEU A 31 2.16 4.30 -8.15
C LEU A 31 2.74 2.90 -8.00
N THR A 32 3.30 2.38 -9.08
CA THR A 32 4.06 1.13 -9.06
C THR A 32 5.56 1.41 -9.06
N VAL A 33 6.27 0.94 -8.03
CA VAL A 33 7.73 0.94 -7.93
C VAL A 33 8.26 -0.33 -8.59
N LEU A 34 9.27 -0.18 -9.44
CA LEU A 34 9.83 -1.28 -10.24
C LEU A 34 11.13 -1.84 -9.66
N ASP A 35 11.99 -0.96 -9.17
CA ASP A 35 13.33 -1.23 -8.66
C ASP A 35 13.87 -0.03 -7.86
N ASP A 36 15.11 -0.14 -7.39
CA ASP A 36 15.82 0.90 -6.62
C ASP A 36 15.93 2.22 -7.40
N ASN A 37 16.31 2.18 -8.68
CA ASN A 37 16.47 3.38 -9.51
C ASN A 37 15.15 4.13 -9.67
N HIS A 38 14.06 3.39 -9.90
CA HIS A 38 12.73 3.99 -9.97
C HIS A 38 12.31 4.57 -8.61
N TYR A 39 12.62 3.88 -7.51
CA TYR A 39 12.32 4.36 -6.17
C TYR A 39 13.07 5.65 -5.82
N GLU A 40 14.35 5.76 -6.17
CA GLU A 40 15.16 6.96 -5.92
C GLU A 40 14.53 8.22 -6.53
N PHE A 41 14.09 8.12 -7.79
CA PHE A 41 13.32 9.16 -8.44
C PHE A 41 11.99 9.43 -7.73
N LEU A 42 11.22 8.37 -7.43
CA LEU A 42 9.90 8.51 -6.84
C LEU A 42 9.94 9.18 -5.47
N VAL A 43 10.98 8.93 -4.65
CA VAL A 43 11.15 9.60 -3.35
C VAL A 43 11.17 11.11 -3.50
N LEU A 44 11.83 11.65 -4.52
CA LEU A 44 11.85 13.09 -4.78
C LEU A 44 10.45 13.62 -5.10
N VAL A 45 9.66 12.86 -5.86
CA VAL A 45 8.27 13.21 -6.17
C VAL A 45 7.39 13.14 -4.93
N LEU A 46 7.48 12.05 -4.17
CA LEU A 46 6.69 11.80 -2.97
C LEU A 46 6.92 12.86 -1.89
N ASN A 47 8.16 13.33 -1.74
CA ASN A 47 8.50 14.41 -0.80
C ASN A 47 7.89 15.76 -1.18
N LEU A 48 7.60 15.99 -2.46
CA LEU A 48 7.00 17.23 -2.96
C LEU A 48 5.46 17.21 -2.95
N ILE A 49 4.85 16.06 -2.65
CA ILE A 49 3.39 15.90 -2.64
C ILE A 49 2.67 16.90 -1.75
N PRO A 50 3.09 17.13 -0.49
CA PRO A 50 2.42 18.07 0.40
C PRO A 50 2.27 19.47 -0.20
N ASP A 51 3.27 19.93 -0.95
CA ASP A 51 3.31 21.27 -1.54
C ASP A 51 2.61 21.34 -2.91
N ARG A 52 2.79 20.32 -3.75
CA ARG A 52 2.33 20.34 -5.15
C ARG A 52 0.94 19.75 -5.35
N GLN A 53 0.49 18.86 -4.47
CA GLN A 53 -0.81 18.20 -4.55
C GLN A 53 -1.59 18.34 -3.25
N PRO A 54 -1.99 19.58 -2.86
CA PRO A 54 -2.67 19.84 -1.59
C PRO A 54 -4.06 19.20 -1.49
N ARG A 55 -4.60 18.65 -2.59
CA ARG A 55 -5.87 17.93 -2.63
C ARG A 55 -5.73 16.41 -2.60
N LEU A 56 -4.49 15.90 -2.54
CA LEU A 56 -4.25 14.47 -2.52
C LEU A 56 -4.79 13.88 -1.22
N THR A 57 -5.77 12.99 -1.36
CA THR A 57 -6.39 12.30 -0.22
C THR A 57 -6.06 10.82 -0.23
N HIS A 58 -5.71 10.25 -1.38
CA HIS A 58 -5.43 8.83 -1.53
C HIS A 58 -4.07 8.64 -2.20
N LEU A 59 -3.19 7.89 -1.53
CA LEU A 59 -1.94 7.40 -2.09
C LEU A 59 -1.93 5.88 -1.97
N TRP A 60 -1.71 5.19 -3.08
CA TRP A 60 -1.37 3.78 -3.10
C TRP A 60 0.04 3.65 -3.65
N LEU A 61 0.92 3.00 -2.90
CA LEU A 61 2.24 2.58 -3.38
C LEU A 61 2.28 1.07 -3.54
N HIS A 62 2.64 0.61 -4.74
CA HIS A 62 2.81 -0.80 -5.05
C HIS A 62 4.28 -1.08 -5.32
N VAL A 63 4.95 -1.81 -4.44
CA VAL A 63 6.34 -2.21 -4.60
C VAL A 63 6.38 -3.60 -5.22
N LYS A 64 6.69 -3.64 -6.52
CA LYS A 64 6.66 -4.88 -7.31
C LYS A 64 7.90 -5.76 -7.07
N ARG A 65 9.03 -5.15 -6.73
CA ARG A 65 10.31 -5.82 -6.46
C ARG A 65 10.95 -5.25 -5.21
N ARG A 66 11.80 -6.04 -4.55
CA ARG A 66 12.57 -5.61 -3.39
C ARG A 66 13.33 -4.31 -3.71
N VAL A 67 13.19 -3.35 -2.81
CA VAL A 67 13.96 -2.10 -2.79
C VAL A 67 14.87 -2.09 -1.57
N ALA A 68 16.07 -1.54 -1.70
CA ALA A 68 17.01 -1.41 -0.59
C ALA A 68 16.39 -0.59 0.55
N LEU A 69 16.36 -1.16 1.76
CA LEU A 69 15.74 -0.53 2.94
C LEU A 69 16.40 0.81 3.30
N THR A 70 17.70 0.97 3.02
CA THR A 70 18.44 2.22 3.23
C THR A 70 17.92 3.38 2.39
N MET A 71 17.28 3.08 1.25
CA MET A 71 16.67 4.08 0.38
C MET A 71 15.28 4.48 0.86
N MET A 72 14.56 3.58 1.54
CA MET A 72 13.18 3.81 1.94
C MET A 72 13.05 5.02 2.87
N ARG A 73 12.04 5.83 2.58
CA ARG A 73 11.70 7.03 3.36
C ARG A 73 10.21 7.01 3.72
N PRO A 74 9.82 7.62 4.85
CA PRO A 74 8.42 7.76 5.22
C PRO A 74 7.59 8.37 4.09
N LEU A 75 6.43 7.79 3.83
CA LEU A 75 5.49 8.29 2.84
C LEU A 75 4.78 9.57 3.32
N PRO A 76 4.30 10.43 2.40
CA PRO A 76 3.56 11.61 2.78
C PRO A 76 2.27 11.23 3.52
N ALA A 77 1.94 12.01 4.54
CA ALA A 77 0.70 11.83 5.29
C ALA A 77 -0.50 12.24 4.42
N VAL A 78 -1.32 11.26 4.04
CA VAL A 78 -2.57 11.46 3.31
C VAL A 78 -3.73 10.84 4.08
N GLN A 79 -4.97 11.14 3.68
CA GLN A 79 -6.15 10.59 4.35
C GLN A 79 -6.21 9.06 4.25
N ASN A 80 -5.90 8.50 3.07
CA ASN A 80 -5.95 7.07 2.79
C ASN A 80 -4.64 6.63 2.15
N LEU A 81 -3.80 5.95 2.94
CA LEU A 81 -2.51 5.44 2.50
C LEU A 81 -2.58 3.91 2.37
N ASN A 82 -2.36 3.39 1.18
CA ASN A 82 -2.32 1.96 0.92
C ASN A 82 -0.92 1.54 0.46
N LEU A 83 -0.48 0.36 0.89
CA LEU A 83 0.79 -0.21 0.48
C LEU A 83 0.59 -1.66 0.05
N THR A 84 1.15 -2.01 -1.11
CA THR A 84 1.20 -3.38 -1.62
C THR A 84 2.64 -3.81 -1.80
N LEU A 85 3.05 -4.91 -1.18
CA LEU A 85 4.38 -5.50 -1.34
C LEU A 85 4.25 -6.91 -1.96
N ASN A 86 4.63 -7.07 -3.23
CA ASN A 86 4.58 -8.39 -3.92
C ASN A 86 5.69 -9.36 -3.46
N CYS A 87 6.71 -8.87 -2.76
CA CYS A 87 7.91 -9.65 -2.40
C CYS A 87 7.82 -10.14 -0.96
N THR A 88 6.86 -11.02 -0.68
CA THR A 88 6.65 -11.54 0.66
C THR A 88 6.57 -13.07 0.62
N ASN A 89 7.68 -13.72 0.29
CA ASN A 89 7.85 -15.16 0.54
C ASN A 89 8.52 -15.40 1.91
N GLU A 90 8.74 -16.67 2.27
CA GLU A 90 9.37 -17.10 3.53
C GLU A 90 10.67 -16.36 3.87
N THR A 91 11.50 -16.06 2.86
CA THR A 91 12.81 -15.42 3.07
C THR A 91 12.75 -13.90 3.13
N GLU A 92 11.58 -13.32 2.83
CA GLU A 92 11.42 -11.87 2.66
C GLU A 92 10.52 -11.23 3.72
N VAL A 93 9.97 -12.02 4.67
CA VAL A 93 9.08 -11.52 5.72
C VAL A 93 9.72 -10.38 6.53
N ASP A 94 10.98 -10.54 6.95
CA ASP A 94 11.68 -9.52 7.72
C ASP A 94 11.87 -8.24 6.91
N TRP A 95 12.24 -8.37 5.64
CA TRP A 95 12.33 -7.23 4.73
C TRP A 95 10.97 -6.53 4.58
N ALA A 96 9.88 -7.28 4.40
CA ALA A 96 8.54 -6.71 4.24
C ALA A 96 8.12 -5.94 5.50
N CYS A 97 8.40 -6.49 6.69
CA CYS A 97 8.15 -5.82 7.96
C CYS A 97 8.94 -4.50 8.09
N GLU A 98 10.23 -4.52 7.76
CA GLU A 98 11.09 -3.34 7.81
C GLU A 98 10.72 -2.31 6.75
N ALA A 99 10.29 -2.74 5.57
CA ALA A 99 9.81 -1.86 4.51
C ALA A 99 8.54 -1.14 4.92
N VAL A 100 7.56 -1.87 5.45
CA VAL A 100 6.31 -1.29 5.98
C VAL A 100 6.60 -0.28 7.10
N GLN A 101 7.54 -0.59 7.98
CA GLN A 101 7.95 0.33 9.04
C GLN A 101 8.61 1.59 8.48
N SER A 102 9.56 1.43 7.55
CA SER A 102 10.34 2.54 6.98
C SER A 102 9.49 3.49 6.14
N LEU A 103 8.44 2.97 5.49
CA LEU A 103 7.50 3.73 4.66
C LEU A 103 6.36 4.36 5.48
N GLN A 104 6.19 3.99 6.75
CA GLN A 104 5.09 4.51 7.56
C GLN A 104 5.23 6.02 7.74
N PRO A 105 4.16 6.83 7.52
CA PRO A 105 4.22 8.27 7.70
C PRO A 105 4.66 8.65 9.11
N VAL A 106 5.50 9.69 9.21
CA VAL A 106 6.03 10.21 10.48
C VAL A 106 4.89 10.69 11.39
N ASP A 107 3.83 11.25 10.80
CA ASP A 107 2.63 11.65 11.52
C ASP A 107 1.75 10.42 11.82
N ASN A 108 2.22 9.67 12.83
CA ASN A 108 1.86 8.29 13.18
C ASN A 108 0.43 8.11 13.71
N HIS A 109 -0.44 9.11 13.55
CA HIS A 109 -1.82 9.05 14.06
C HIS A 109 -2.77 8.27 13.13
N LYS A 110 -2.44 8.12 11.85
CA LYS A 110 -3.35 7.46 10.88
C LYS A 110 -2.84 6.12 10.33
N GLY A 111 -1.54 5.83 10.39
CA GLY A 111 -1.01 4.56 9.85
C GLY A 111 -1.45 4.29 8.40
N TYR A 112 -1.46 3.03 8.01
CA TYR A 112 -1.99 2.57 6.72
C TYR A 112 -3.52 2.42 6.79
N SER A 113 -4.22 2.75 5.69
CA SER A 113 -5.59 2.29 5.48
C SER A 113 -5.57 0.78 5.22
N PHE A 114 -4.89 0.36 4.15
CA PHE A 114 -4.70 -1.05 3.81
C PHE A 114 -3.24 -1.42 3.61
N LEU A 115 -2.89 -2.63 4.06
CA LEU A 115 -1.65 -3.31 3.69
C LEU A 115 -1.99 -4.57 2.90
N LYS A 116 -1.31 -4.77 1.77
CA LYS A 116 -1.54 -5.93 0.91
C LYS A 116 -0.24 -6.67 0.64
N PHE A 117 -0.29 -8.00 0.75
CA PHE A 117 0.87 -8.86 0.52
C PHE A 117 0.51 -9.99 -0.46
N PRO A 118 0.51 -9.70 -1.77
CA PRO A 118 0.31 -10.72 -2.77
C PRO A 118 1.43 -11.77 -2.74
N GLY A 119 1.06 -13.05 -2.89
CA GLY A 119 1.95 -14.20 -2.83
C GLY A 119 2.28 -14.71 -1.42
N ALA A 120 1.88 -14.01 -0.35
CA ALA A 120 2.26 -14.36 1.02
C ALA A 120 1.56 -15.62 1.57
N THR A 121 0.44 -16.04 0.97
CA THR A 121 -0.42 -17.11 1.51
C THR A 121 -0.11 -18.50 0.97
N GLU A 122 0.88 -18.66 0.08
CA GLU A 122 1.33 -19.99 -0.32
C GLU A 122 1.76 -20.83 0.90
N ASN A 123 2.06 -20.16 2.04
CA ASN A 123 2.29 -20.81 3.32
C ASN A 123 1.68 -19.98 4.48
N ILE A 124 0.73 -20.54 5.24
CA ILE A 124 0.14 -19.86 6.40
C ILE A 124 1.15 -19.48 7.50
N ALA A 125 2.24 -20.23 7.62
CA ALA A 125 3.31 -19.89 8.54
C ALA A 125 3.93 -18.52 8.18
N VAL A 126 4.06 -18.21 6.89
CA VAL A 126 4.52 -16.90 6.39
C VAL A 126 3.54 -15.80 6.79
N CYS A 127 2.24 -16.01 6.58
CA CYS A 127 1.22 -15.04 7.03
C CYS A 127 1.32 -14.77 8.54
N ARG A 128 1.48 -15.82 9.36
CA ARG A 128 1.65 -15.66 10.81
C ARG A 128 2.94 -14.93 11.18
N GLN A 129 4.06 -15.28 10.55
CA GLN A 129 5.34 -14.61 10.76
C GLN A 129 5.25 -13.14 10.39
N LEU A 130 4.60 -12.80 9.27
CA LEU A 130 4.38 -11.43 8.85
C LEU A 130 3.51 -10.66 9.84
N LEU A 131 2.38 -11.24 10.27
CA LEU A 131 1.50 -10.61 11.26
C LEU A 131 2.23 -10.34 12.57
N ASN A 132 2.98 -11.32 13.08
CA ASN A 132 3.79 -11.15 14.29
C ASN A 132 4.89 -10.11 14.09
N GLY A 133 5.55 -10.10 12.93
CA GLY A 133 6.62 -9.15 12.60
C GLY A 133 6.13 -7.70 12.50
N LEU A 134 4.95 -7.49 11.94
CA LEU A 134 4.25 -6.20 11.90
C LEU A 134 3.79 -5.78 13.30
N ALA A 135 3.24 -6.71 14.09
CA ALA A 135 2.83 -6.48 15.48
C ALA A 135 3.98 -5.97 16.35
N ASN A 136 5.10 -6.70 16.33
CA ASN A 136 6.28 -6.41 17.14
C ASN A 136 6.92 -5.06 16.79
N ARG A 137 6.70 -4.56 15.57
CA ARG A 137 7.18 -3.26 15.11
C ARG A 137 6.19 -2.12 15.36
N GLY A 138 5.01 -2.42 15.94
CA GLY A 138 3.99 -1.41 16.25
C GLY A 138 3.42 -0.73 15.01
N ILE A 139 3.42 -1.44 13.87
CA ILE A 139 2.81 -0.94 12.63
C ILE A 139 1.34 -0.61 12.90
N LYS A 140 0.79 0.43 12.29
CA LYS A 140 -0.63 0.79 12.45
C LYS A 140 -1.38 0.59 11.16
N VAL A 141 -2.47 -0.15 11.21
CA VAL A 141 -3.40 -0.38 10.09
C VAL A 141 -4.81 -0.06 10.57
N ARG A 142 -5.55 0.75 9.82
CA ARG A 142 -6.89 1.22 10.21
C ARG A 142 -8.02 0.38 9.64
N GLU A 143 -7.95 0.06 8.36
CA GLU A 143 -9.08 -0.57 7.65
C GLU A 143 -8.83 -2.06 7.49
N GLY A 144 -7.64 -2.47 7.02
CA GLY A 144 -7.27 -3.86 7.15
C GLY A 144 -6.01 -4.31 6.43
N LEU A 145 -5.74 -5.60 6.62
CA LEU A 145 -4.71 -6.34 5.92
C LEU A 145 -5.36 -7.25 4.89
N GLU A 146 -4.66 -7.50 3.79
CA GLU A 146 -5.08 -8.44 2.74
C GLU A 146 -3.89 -9.32 2.32
N PHE A 147 -4.14 -10.63 2.22
CA PHE A 147 -3.17 -11.62 1.73
C PHE A 147 -3.75 -12.39 0.55
N THR A 148 -2.93 -12.72 -0.45
CA THR A 148 -3.36 -13.51 -1.63
C THR A 148 -2.30 -14.54 -2.04
N PRO A 149 -2.66 -15.67 -2.70
CA PRO A 149 -4.02 -16.21 -2.93
C PRO A 149 -4.83 -16.53 -1.64
N PRO A 150 -6.11 -16.90 -1.68
CA PRO A 150 -6.87 -17.15 -0.46
C PRO A 150 -6.35 -18.37 0.31
N VAL A 151 -6.24 -18.24 1.62
CA VAL A 151 -6.14 -19.39 2.53
C VAL A 151 -7.51 -20.08 2.67
N SER A 152 -7.54 -21.33 3.13
CA SER A 152 -8.81 -22.01 3.40
C SER A 152 -9.67 -21.23 4.41
N THR A 153 -10.98 -21.45 4.44
CA THR A 153 -11.90 -20.74 5.36
C THR A 153 -11.49 -20.85 6.84
N VAL A 154 -10.97 -22.01 7.26
CA VAL A 154 -10.49 -22.26 8.62
C VAL A 154 -9.25 -21.44 8.93
N GLU A 155 -8.31 -21.41 8.00
CA GLU A 155 -7.07 -20.64 8.09
C GLU A 155 -7.34 -19.13 8.08
N LYS A 156 -8.28 -18.68 7.24
CA LYS A 156 -8.76 -17.29 7.19
C LYS A 156 -9.30 -16.88 8.55
N GLN A 157 -10.12 -17.72 9.18
CA GLN A 157 -10.65 -17.43 10.52
C GLN A 157 -9.54 -17.37 11.57
N SER A 158 -8.58 -18.29 11.54
CA SER A 158 -7.45 -18.28 12.48
C SER A 158 -6.56 -17.04 12.35
N LEU A 159 -6.31 -16.56 11.13
CA LEU A 159 -5.57 -15.30 10.89
C LEU A 159 -6.39 -14.08 11.33
N LYS A 160 -7.72 -14.10 11.13
CA LYS A 160 -8.63 -13.05 11.62
C LYS A 160 -8.60 -12.95 13.14
N ASP A 161 -8.65 -14.09 13.82
CA ASP A 161 -8.59 -14.14 15.28
C ASP A 161 -7.24 -13.64 15.79
N LEU A 162 -6.13 -13.99 15.12
CA LEU A 162 -4.80 -13.47 15.43
C LEU A 162 -4.74 -11.93 15.29
N CYS A 163 -5.22 -11.38 14.17
CA CYS A 163 -5.26 -9.93 13.95
C CYS A 163 -6.13 -9.22 14.98
N LYS A 164 -7.30 -9.78 15.31
CA LYS A 164 -8.20 -9.17 16.28
C LYS A 164 -7.59 -9.18 17.69
N THR A 165 -7.00 -10.29 18.11
CA THR A 165 -6.49 -10.50 19.48
C THR A 165 -5.15 -9.81 19.73
N GLN A 166 -4.24 -9.81 18.77
CA GLN A 166 -2.89 -9.26 18.95
C GLN A 166 -2.78 -7.80 18.49
N LEU A 167 -3.57 -7.41 17.50
CA LEU A 167 -3.36 -6.16 16.79
C LEU A 167 -4.56 -5.20 16.92
N GLY A 168 -5.74 -5.73 17.27
CA GLY A 168 -6.99 -4.96 17.25
C GLY A 168 -7.44 -4.58 15.84
N TRP A 169 -6.88 -5.22 14.80
CA TRP A 169 -7.14 -4.89 13.40
C TRP A 169 -8.25 -5.75 12.81
N GLN A 170 -8.98 -5.20 11.84
CA GLN A 170 -9.81 -6.02 10.96
C GLN A 170 -8.93 -6.62 9.87
N LEU A 171 -9.02 -7.93 9.66
CA LEU A 171 -8.38 -8.63 8.55
C LEU A 171 -9.44 -8.98 7.51
N ASP A 172 -9.20 -8.59 6.26
CA ASP A 172 -9.93 -9.15 5.13
C ASP A 172 -9.00 -10.10 4.36
N VAL A 173 -9.57 -11.10 3.69
CA VAL A 173 -8.78 -12.00 2.83
C VAL A 173 -9.53 -12.09 1.52
N MET A 174 -8.90 -11.64 0.46
CA MET A 174 -9.49 -11.49 -0.86
C MET A 174 -8.77 -12.42 -1.86
N GLU A 175 -9.36 -12.65 -3.02
CA GLU A 175 -8.67 -13.29 -4.14
C GLU A 175 -7.61 -12.32 -4.72
N GLU A 176 -6.54 -12.83 -5.33
CA GLU A 176 -5.51 -11.99 -5.96
C GLU A 176 -6.08 -11.09 -7.05
N GLU A 177 -7.06 -11.59 -7.81
CA GLU A 177 -7.74 -10.86 -8.87
C GLU A 177 -8.56 -9.66 -8.33
N ASP A 178 -9.00 -9.71 -7.07
CA ASP A 178 -9.77 -8.65 -6.43
C ASP A 178 -8.91 -7.47 -5.97
N ILE A 179 -7.63 -7.70 -5.68
CA ILE A 179 -6.68 -6.63 -5.33
C ILE A 179 -6.60 -5.59 -6.45
N TRP A 180 -6.65 -6.07 -7.70
CA TRP A 180 -6.44 -5.26 -8.89
C TRP A 180 -7.72 -4.64 -9.46
N THR A 181 -8.89 -5.24 -9.20
CA THR A 181 -10.17 -4.82 -9.78
C THR A 181 -10.98 -3.83 -8.91
N ILE A 182 -10.80 -3.86 -7.58
CA ILE A 182 -11.61 -3.05 -6.65
C ILE A 182 -11.27 -1.57 -6.70
N TRP A 183 -10.04 -1.20 -7.10
CA TRP A 183 -9.63 0.20 -7.10
C TRP A 183 -10.35 1.08 -8.12
N TRP A 184 -10.72 0.51 -9.27
CA TRP A 184 -11.44 1.25 -10.31
C TRP A 184 -12.97 1.12 -10.17
N SER A 185 -13.46 -0.07 -9.83
CA SER A 185 -14.89 -0.37 -9.84
C SER A 185 -15.65 0.32 -8.70
N ARG A 186 -15.07 0.45 -7.50
CA ARG A 186 -15.76 1.10 -6.36
C ARG A 186 -15.78 2.64 -6.41
N LYS A 187 -15.00 3.30 -7.29
CA LYS A 187 -14.91 4.77 -7.34
C LYS A 187 -15.30 5.42 -8.67
N LEU A 188 -15.42 4.66 -9.77
CA LEU A 188 -16.09 5.13 -10.98
C LEU A 188 -17.61 4.85 -10.98
N GLY A 189 -18.11 4.10 -9.99
CA GLY A 189 -19.51 3.70 -9.85
C GLY A 189 -20.32 4.52 -8.85
N SER A 190 -20.17 5.85 -8.84
CA SER A 190 -21.13 6.75 -8.19
C SER A 190 -21.21 8.08 -8.95
N THR A 191 -21.90 8.02 -10.09
CA THR A 191 -22.63 9.16 -10.66
C THR A 191 -24.11 8.94 -10.42
#